data_AF-A0AAV3RQI4-F1
#
_entry.id   AF-A0AAV3RQI4-F1
#
_cell.length_a   1.000
_cell.length_b   1.000
_cell.length_c   1.000
_cell.angle_alpha   90.00
_cell.angle_beta   90.00
_cell.angle_gamma   90.00
#
_symmetry.space_group_name_H-M   'P 1'
#
loop_
_entity.id
_entity.type
_entity.pdbx_description
1 polymer ?
#
loop_
_entity_poly.entity_id
_entity_poly.type
_entity_poly.pdbx_seq_one_letter_code
_entity_poly.pdbx_strand_id
1 'polypeptide(L)'
;MDLEFLKDFHRKRVQLLADAGPDLIAFETVPNKLEAQKEILIYFRYVEPIMLIQAFTQLLDEENIKVPAWISFNSKDGVNVVSGDPISECASVADSCKRVLLVGINCTPPRFIHNLILDVKKVTSKPIVIYPNSGENYDADRKEWVQNTGVPDEDFVSYVHNWCEAGAALVGGCCRTTPNTIRGIYETLRGKTANLN
;
A
#
# COMPACT_ATOMS: atom_id res chain seq x y z
N MET A 1 -3.81 4.92 23.51
CA MET A 1 -4.65 4.71 22.32
C MET A 1 -4.78 3.22 22.13
N ASP A 2 -6.00 2.73 22.00
CA ASP A 2 -6.31 1.32 21.88
C ASP A 2 -7.04 1.03 20.56
N LEU A 3 -7.40 -0.22 20.38
CA LEU A 3 -8.08 -0.72 19.20
C LEU A 3 -9.45 -0.04 18.98
N GLU A 4 -10.21 0.20 20.05
CA GLU A 4 -11.54 0.80 19.94
C GLU A 4 -11.45 2.26 19.48
N PHE A 5 -10.49 3.02 20.01
CA PHE A 5 -10.25 4.38 19.53
C PHE A 5 -9.96 4.43 18.02
N LEU A 6 -9.15 3.51 17.49
CA LEU A 6 -8.86 3.45 16.05
C LEU A 6 -10.11 3.10 15.24
N LYS A 7 -10.93 2.16 15.72
CA LYS A 7 -12.22 1.84 15.09
C LYS A 7 -13.15 3.06 15.09
N ASP A 8 -13.33 3.72 16.24
CA ASP A 8 -14.13 4.94 16.38
C ASP A 8 -13.70 6.03 15.39
N PHE A 9 -12.39 6.27 15.29
CA PHE A 9 -11.82 7.27 14.40
C PHE A 9 -12.14 7.00 12.92
N HIS A 10 -12.14 5.73 12.49
CA HIS A 10 -12.35 5.36 11.10
C HIS A 10 -13.80 4.97 10.74
N ARG A 11 -14.65 4.62 11.73
CA ARG A 11 -16.00 4.05 11.53
C ARG A 11 -16.84 4.85 10.56
N LYS A 12 -17.02 6.15 10.83
CA LYS A 12 -17.86 7.02 10.00
C LYS A 12 -17.36 7.10 8.55
N ARG A 13 -16.03 7.15 8.34
CA ARG A 13 -15.44 7.21 6.99
C ARG A 13 -15.70 5.91 6.22
N VAL A 14 -15.53 4.76 6.88
CA VAL A 14 -15.76 3.45 6.26
C VAL A 14 -17.23 3.25 5.90
N GLN A 15 -18.16 3.59 6.81
CA GLN A 15 -19.61 3.52 6.54
C GLN A 15 -20.00 4.38 5.33
N LEU A 16 -19.60 5.65 5.33
CA LEU A 16 -19.93 6.57 4.22
C LEU A 16 -19.36 6.10 2.87
N LEU A 17 -18.14 5.57 2.87
CA LEU A 17 -17.55 5.02 1.65
C LEU A 17 -18.26 3.76 1.19
N ALA A 18 -18.65 2.88 2.11
CA ALA A 18 -19.39 1.67 1.77
C ALA A 18 -20.79 1.97 1.23
N ASP A 19 -21.50 2.91 1.84
CA ASP A 19 -22.86 3.33 1.44
C ASP A 19 -22.88 3.98 0.05
N ALA A 20 -21.77 4.57 -0.39
CA ALA A 20 -21.63 5.09 -1.74
C ALA A 20 -21.58 3.99 -2.82
N GLY A 21 -21.51 2.72 -2.42
CA GLY A 21 -21.52 1.55 -3.31
C GLY A 21 -20.30 1.41 -4.24
N PRO A 22 -19.05 1.62 -3.79
CA PRO A 22 -17.89 1.38 -4.62
C PRO A 22 -17.66 -0.12 -4.84
N ASP A 23 -16.92 -0.47 -5.88
CA ASP A 23 -16.54 -1.86 -6.16
C ASP A 23 -15.58 -2.41 -5.09
N LEU A 24 -14.75 -1.54 -4.48
CA LEU A 24 -13.75 -1.89 -3.47
C LEU A 24 -13.38 -0.66 -2.62
N ILE A 25 -13.02 -0.88 -1.35
CA ILE A 25 -12.45 0.14 -0.46
C ILE A 25 -10.93 -0.06 -0.34
N ALA A 26 -10.17 0.98 -0.67
CA ALA A 26 -8.71 0.99 -0.59
C ALA A 26 -8.25 1.56 0.76
N PHE A 27 -7.69 0.72 1.64
CA PHE A 27 -6.93 1.19 2.79
C PHE A 27 -5.46 1.30 2.38
N GLU A 28 -5.03 2.50 2.02
CA GLU A 28 -3.69 2.74 1.48
C GLU A 28 -2.72 3.35 2.50
N THR A 29 -1.42 3.10 2.29
CA THR A 29 -0.33 3.65 3.10
C THR A 29 -0.48 3.33 4.59
N VAL A 30 -0.80 2.07 4.91
CA VAL A 30 -0.97 1.62 6.30
C VAL A 30 0.40 1.22 6.89
N PRO A 31 0.79 1.70 8.08
CA PRO A 31 0.26 2.89 8.75
C PRO A 31 0.82 4.18 8.14
N ASN A 32 -0.02 5.22 8.09
CA ASN A 32 0.38 6.51 7.57
C ASN A 32 0.92 7.38 8.70
N LYS A 33 2.18 7.82 8.62
CA LYS A 33 2.76 8.78 9.57
C LYS A 33 2.01 10.11 9.61
N LEU A 34 1.21 10.45 8.59
CA LEU A 34 0.44 11.69 8.49
C LEU A 34 -0.96 11.63 9.13
N GLU A 35 -1.54 10.44 9.35
CA GLU A 35 -2.78 10.33 10.16
C GLU A 35 -2.53 10.69 11.63
N ALA A 36 -1.26 10.79 12.02
CA ALA A 36 -0.81 11.42 13.24
C ALA A 36 -0.84 12.96 13.10
N GLN A 37 -1.98 13.60 13.38
CA GLN A 37 -2.00 15.04 13.65
C GLN A 37 -1.01 15.38 14.77
N LYS A 38 -0.52 16.62 14.86
CA LYS A 38 0.52 17.05 15.82
C LYS A 38 0.23 16.69 17.29
N GLU A 39 -1.05 16.65 17.69
CA GLU A 39 -1.47 16.21 19.05
C GLU A 39 -1.53 14.68 19.20
N ILE A 40 -1.72 13.98 18.08
CA ILE A 40 -1.75 12.52 17.95
C ILE A 40 -0.32 11.96 17.74
N LEU A 41 0.66 12.76 17.30
CA LEU A 41 2.04 12.34 17.02
C LEU A 41 2.76 11.74 18.22
N ILE A 42 2.42 12.17 19.44
CA ILE A 42 2.92 11.56 20.69
C ILE A 42 2.40 10.13 20.85
N TYR A 43 1.18 9.85 20.39
CA TYR A 43 0.51 8.55 20.53
C TYR A 43 0.71 7.63 19.32
N PHE A 44 0.81 8.16 18.10
CA PHE A 44 1.03 7.38 16.87
C PHE A 44 2.46 6.88 16.71
N ARG A 45 3.43 7.47 17.42
CA ARG A 45 4.76 6.88 17.56
C ARG A 45 4.72 5.49 18.20
N TYR A 46 3.61 5.13 18.85
CA TYR A 46 3.37 3.85 19.52
C TYR A 46 2.15 3.09 18.98
N VAL A 47 1.63 3.46 17.79
CA VAL A 47 0.65 2.59 17.12
C VAL A 47 1.43 1.45 16.51
N GLU A 48 1.25 0.27 17.09
CA GLU A 48 1.61 -0.98 16.45
C GLU A 48 0.82 -1.05 15.12
N PRO A 49 1.47 -1.06 13.94
CA PRO A 49 0.77 -1.09 12.64
C PRO A 49 -0.21 -2.26 12.54
N ILE A 50 0.11 -3.37 13.19
CA ILE A 50 -0.77 -4.54 13.33
C ILE A 50 -2.10 -4.16 13.97
N MET A 51 -2.11 -3.29 14.98
CA MET A 51 -3.34 -2.82 15.64
C MET A 51 -4.23 -1.99 14.70
N LEU A 52 -3.63 -1.19 13.80
CA LEU A 52 -4.41 -0.44 12.80
C LEU A 52 -5.01 -1.37 11.74
N ILE A 53 -4.26 -2.38 11.30
CA ILE A 53 -4.78 -3.41 10.39
C ILE A 53 -5.92 -4.17 11.07
N GLN A 54 -5.76 -4.56 12.33
CA GLN A 54 -6.81 -5.19 13.14
C GLN A 54 -8.04 -4.30 13.30
N ALA A 55 -7.85 -2.99 13.51
CA ALA A 55 -8.96 -2.05 13.60
C ALA A 55 -9.77 -2.05 12.32
N PHE A 56 -9.11 -1.95 11.15
CA PHE A 56 -9.81 -2.00 9.87
C PHE A 56 -10.52 -3.33 9.62
N THR A 57 -9.84 -4.45 9.87
CA THR A 57 -10.44 -5.78 9.59
C THR A 57 -11.63 -6.07 10.51
N GLN A 58 -11.55 -5.72 11.79
CA GLN A 58 -12.67 -5.85 12.72
C GLN A 58 -13.81 -4.89 12.38
N LEU A 59 -13.50 -3.65 12.01
CA LEU A 59 -14.50 -2.66 11.62
C LEU A 59 -15.32 -3.11 10.41
N LEU A 60 -14.66 -3.70 9.40
CA LEU A 60 -15.36 -4.26 8.23
C LEU A 60 -16.35 -5.37 8.62
N ASP A 61 -16.05 -6.15 9.66
CA ASP A 61 -16.92 -7.20 10.17
C ASP A 61 -18.04 -6.66 11.06
N GLU A 62 -17.72 -5.82 12.05
CA GLU A 62 -18.65 -5.21 13.02
C GLU A 62 -19.73 -4.37 12.32
N GLU A 63 -19.33 -3.57 11.33
CA GLU A 63 -20.24 -2.71 10.56
C GLU A 63 -20.88 -3.45 9.37
N ASN A 64 -20.63 -4.76 9.25
CA ASN A 64 -21.17 -5.63 8.21
C ASN A 64 -20.90 -5.14 6.77
N ILE A 65 -19.76 -4.50 6.53
CA ILE A 65 -19.39 -3.86 5.25
C ILE A 65 -19.21 -4.91 4.15
N LYS A 66 -20.16 -5.01 3.23
CA LYS A 66 -20.14 -6.03 2.16
C LYS A 66 -19.16 -5.74 1.03
N VAL A 67 -18.75 -4.49 0.88
CA VAL A 67 -17.78 -4.07 -0.12
C VAL A 67 -16.41 -4.68 0.22
N PRO A 68 -15.74 -5.35 -0.72
CA PRO A 68 -14.41 -5.89 -0.49
C PRO A 68 -13.38 -4.76 -0.29
N ALA A 69 -12.24 -5.10 0.29
CA ALA A 69 -11.16 -4.15 0.54
C ALA A 69 -9.81 -4.64 0.05
N TRP A 70 -8.86 -3.72 -0.10
CA TRP A 70 -7.45 -4.04 -0.01
C TRP A 70 -6.80 -3.28 1.12
N ILE A 71 -5.68 -3.80 1.61
CA ILE A 71 -4.80 -3.08 2.53
C ILE A 71 -3.42 -3.01 1.88
N SER A 72 -2.88 -1.80 1.73
CA SER A 72 -1.52 -1.61 1.22
C SER A 72 -0.62 -0.90 2.21
N PHE A 73 0.64 -1.31 2.21
CA PHE A 73 1.67 -0.78 3.09
C PHE A 73 2.69 0.04 2.31
N ASN A 74 3.49 0.86 2.99
CA ASN A 74 4.65 1.51 2.41
C ASN A 74 5.92 1.17 3.20
N SER A 75 7.05 1.16 2.50
CA SER A 75 8.38 0.90 3.05
C SER A 75 9.36 1.98 2.61
N LYS A 76 10.35 2.23 3.45
CA LYS A 76 11.49 3.13 3.15
C LYS A 76 12.82 2.40 3.01
N ASP A 77 12.89 1.16 3.48
CA ASP A 77 14.10 0.33 3.55
C ASP A 77 13.99 -0.96 2.73
N GLY A 78 12.82 -1.26 2.18
CA GLY A 78 12.57 -2.47 1.39
C GLY A 78 12.39 -3.73 2.22
N VAL A 79 12.19 -3.62 3.54
CA VAL A 79 12.01 -4.75 4.46
C VAL A 79 10.85 -4.53 5.42
N ASN A 80 10.79 -3.34 6.02
CA ASN A 80 9.83 -3.01 7.06
C ASN A 80 8.80 -1.99 6.54
N VAL A 81 7.60 -2.01 7.13
CA VAL A 81 6.67 -0.90 6.99
C VAL A 81 7.24 0.34 7.67
N VAL A 82 6.83 1.54 7.27
CA VAL A 82 7.44 2.80 7.76
C VAL A 82 7.37 3.01 9.28
N SER A 83 6.48 2.29 9.97
CA SER A 83 6.36 2.27 11.43
C SER A 83 7.38 1.36 12.13
N GLY A 84 7.95 0.37 11.45
CA GLY A 84 9.02 -0.47 11.98
C GLY A 84 8.82 -1.98 11.81
N ASP A 85 7.60 -2.46 11.68
CA ASP A 85 7.33 -3.90 11.62
C ASP A 85 7.69 -4.53 10.27
N PRO A 86 8.05 -5.82 10.23
CA PRO A 86 8.27 -6.54 8.99
C PRO A 86 7.01 -6.49 8.11
N ILE A 87 7.19 -6.21 6.81
CA ILE A 87 6.03 -6.13 5.90
C ILE A 87 5.29 -7.47 5.78
N SER A 88 6.00 -8.59 5.92
CA SER A 88 5.44 -9.94 5.89
C SER A 88 4.50 -10.20 7.07
N GLU A 89 4.79 -9.65 8.25
CA GLU A 89 3.90 -9.78 9.41
C GLU A 89 2.62 -8.97 9.21
N CYS A 90 2.74 -7.72 8.76
CA CYS A 90 1.60 -6.87 8.41
C CYS A 90 0.72 -7.51 7.31
N ALA A 91 1.35 -8.08 6.28
CA ALA A 91 0.66 -8.77 5.20
C ALA A 91 -0.06 -10.04 5.68
N SER A 92 0.52 -10.80 6.60
CA SER A 92 -0.11 -11.98 7.22
C SER A 92 -1.38 -11.61 7.98
N VAL A 93 -1.36 -10.49 8.73
CA VAL A 93 -2.54 -10.00 9.44
C VAL A 93 -3.64 -9.58 8.44
N ALA A 94 -3.29 -8.88 7.36
CA ALA A 94 -4.24 -8.54 6.30
C ALA A 94 -4.78 -9.78 5.55
N ASP A 95 -3.95 -10.82 5.37
CA ASP A 95 -4.36 -12.09 4.76
C ASP A 95 -5.44 -12.81 5.56
N SER A 96 -5.39 -12.73 6.90
CA SER A 96 -6.36 -13.39 7.78
C SER A 96 -7.82 -12.90 7.63
N CYS A 97 -8.03 -11.70 7.08
CA CYS A 97 -9.36 -11.12 6.90
C CYS A 97 -9.96 -11.48 5.53
N LYS A 98 -11.13 -12.14 5.52
CA LYS A 98 -11.83 -12.54 4.29
C LYS A 98 -12.34 -11.38 3.44
N ARG A 99 -12.66 -10.25 4.06
CA ARG A 99 -13.13 -9.03 3.35
C ARG A 99 -11.99 -8.29 2.66
N VAL A 100 -10.74 -8.54 3.08
CA VAL A 100 -9.56 -8.07 2.37
C VAL A 100 -9.28 -9.06 1.23
N LEU A 101 -9.49 -8.64 -0.01
CA LEU A 101 -9.27 -9.47 -1.20
C LEU A 101 -7.87 -9.34 -1.78
N LEU A 102 -7.18 -8.22 -1.53
CA LEU A 102 -5.83 -7.95 -2.02
C LEU A 102 -4.96 -7.38 -0.91
N VAL A 103 -3.66 -7.69 -0.98
CA VAL A 103 -2.62 -7.07 -0.17
C VAL A 103 -1.76 -6.21 -1.09
N GLY A 104 -1.31 -5.05 -0.63
CA GLY A 104 -0.61 -4.12 -1.51
C GLY A 104 0.64 -3.48 -0.95
N ILE A 105 1.40 -2.87 -1.85
CA ILE A 105 2.54 -2.03 -1.54
C ILE A 105 2.41 -0.73 -2.33
N ASN A 106 2.41 0.41 -1.66
CA ASN A 106 2.31 1.70 -2.30
C ASN A 106 3.28 2.74 -1.76
N CYS A 107 3.41 3.86 -2.47
CA CYS A 107 4.20 5.02 -2.06
C CYS A 107 5.65 4.69 -1.63
N THR A 108 6.19 3.60 -2.16
CA THR A 108 7.52 3.06 -1.89
C THR A 108 8.37 3.24 -3.14
N PRO A 109 9.67 3.55 -3.04
CA PRO A 109 10.52 3.66 -4.21
C PRO A 109 10.53 2.38 -5.08
N PRO A 110 10.45 2.50 -6.43
CA PRO A 110 10.38 1.37 -7.36
C PRO A 110 11.43 0.28 -7.11
N ARG A 111 12.66 0.69 -6.80
CA ARG A 111 13.81 -0.19 -6.49
C ARG A 111 13.56 -1.21 -5.37
N PHE A 112 12.64 -0.93 -4.44
CA PHE A 112 12.34 -1.84 -3.32
C PHE A 112 11.19 -2.79 -3.60
N ILE A 113 10.34 -2.48 -4.58
CA ILE A 113 9.07 -3.19 -4.79
C ILE A 113 9.27 -4.67 -5.11
N HIS A 114 10.27 -5.03 -5.91
CA HIS A 114 10.50 -6.43 -6.31
C HIS A 114 10.71 -7.36 -5.11
N ASN A 115 11.63 -7.01 -4.21
CA ASN A 115 11.90 -7.83 -3.02
C ASN A 115 10.71 -7.85 -2.07
N LEU A 116 10.01 -6.73 -1.90
CA LEU A 116 8.80 -6.66 -1.07
C LEU A 116 7.68 -7.57 -1.60
N ILE A 117 7.50 -7.67 -2.93
CA ILE A 117 6.54 -8.63 -3.51
C ILE A 117 6.91 -10.06 -3.12
N LEU A 118 8.19 -10.43 -3.23
CA LEU A 118 8.67 -11.77 -2.89
C LEU A 118 8.44 -12.08 -1.40
N ASP A 119 8.61 -11.11 -0.51
CA ASP A 119 8.36 -11.28 0.92
C ASP A 119 6.87 -11.40 1.25
N VAL A 120 6.02 -10.58 0.63
CA VAL A 120 4.57 -10.66 0.80
C VAL A 120 4.02 -12.00 0.28
N LYS A 121 4.52 -12.50 -0.86
CA LYS A 121 4.08 -13.81 -1.40
C LYS A 121 4.36 -15.00 -0.51
N LYS A 122 5.30 -14.90 0.45
CA LYS A 122 5.57 -15.99 1.40
C LYS A 122 4.42 -16.21 2.38
N VAL A 123 3.57 -15.20 2.58
CA VAL A 123 2.53 -15.19 3.63
C VAL A 123 1.10 -15.06 3.11
N THR A 124 0.89 -14.77 1.82
CA THR A 124 -0.45 -14.65 1.24
C THR A 124 -0.53 -15.27 -0.16
N SER A 125 -1.70 -15.82 -0.49
CA SER A 125 -2.08 -16.24 -1.84
C SER A 125 -2.98 -15.22 -2.55
N LYS A 126 -3.34 -14.13 -1.87
CA LYS A 126 -4.18 -13.07 -2.44
C LYS A 126 -3.42 -12.31 -3.53
N PRO A 127 -4.12 -11.79 -4.56
CA PRO A 127 -3.49 -10.92 -5.55
C PRO A 127 -2.78 -9.73 -4.90
N ILE A 128 -1.57 -9.42 -5.39
CA ILE A 128 -0.77 -8.31 -4.88
C ILE A 128 -0.97 -7.07 -5.76
N VAL A 129 -1.33 -5.94 -5.15
CA VAL A 129 -1.46 -4.64 -5.82
C VAL A 129 -0.26 -3.75 -5.51
N ILE A 130 0.44 -3.26 -6.53
CA ILE A 130 1.59 -2.37 -6.36
C ILE A 130 1.39 -1.04 -7.07
N TYR A 131 1.71 0.05 -6.39
CA TYR A 131 1.64 1.40 -6.95
C TYR A 131 2.69 2.29 -6.28
N PRO A 132 3.97 2.17 -6.71
CA PRO A 132 5.09 2.90 -6.11
C PRO A 132 5.02 4.40 -6.37
N ASN A 133 5.86 5.17 -5.65
CA ASN A 133 6.11 6.58 -5.98
C ASN A 133 7.08 6.67 -7.19
N SER A 134 7.40 7.89 -7.65
CA SER A 134 8.30 8.11 -8.78
C SER A 134 9.74 7.59 -8.58
N GLY A 135 10.18 7.38 -7.34
CA GLY A 135 11.58 7.11 -6.99
C GLY A 135 12.25 8.26 -6.21
N GLU A 136 11.67 9.46 -6.29
CA GLU A 136 12.07 10.63 -5.49
C GLU A 136 11.95 10.33 -3.99
N ASN A 137 12.81 10.95 -3.17
CA ASN A 137 12.74 10.82 -1.71
C ASN A 137 11.90 11.97 -1.16
N TYR A 138 11.02 11.69 -0.20
CA TYR A 138 10.28 12.73 0.52
C TYR A 138 11.01 13.08 1.82
N ASP A 139 11.38 14.35 1.96
CA ASP A 139 11.93 14.90 3.20
C ASP A 139 10.76 15.34 4.11
N ALA A 140 10.58 14.63 5.23
CA ALA A 140 9.48 14.90 6.16
C ALA A 140 9.69 16.17 7.00
N ASP A 141 10.94 16.58 7.23
CA ASP A 141 11.27 17.76 8.03
C ASP A 141 11.07 19.02 7.20
N ARG A 142 11.51 18.99 5.93
CA ARG A 142 11.35 20.07 4.96
C ARG A 142 9.99 20.05 4.27
N LYS A 143 9.25 18.94 4.41
CA LYS A 143 7.95 18.68 3.76
C LYS A 143 7.99 18.84 2.25
N GLU A 144 9.06 18.38 1.62
CA GLU A 144 9.29 18.52 0.18
C GLU A 144 9.87 17.25 -0.44
N TRP A 145 9.68 17.11 -1.74
CA TRP A 145 10.30 16.04 -2.53
C TRP A 145 11.69 16.49 -2.97
N VAL A 146 12.69 15.63 -2.74
CA VAL A 146 14.06 15.84 -3.17
C VAL A 146 14.45 14.76 -4.18
N GLN A 147 15.16 15.15 -5.23
CA GLN A 147 15.69 14.21 -6.21
C GLN A 147 16.66 13.24 -5.53
N ASN A 148 16.59 11.98 -5.94
CA ASN A 148 17.50 10.95 -5.48
C ASN A 148 18.89 11.22 -6.10
N THR A 149 19.88 11.60 -5.29
CA THR A 149 21.22 12.00 -5.78
C THR A 149 22.17 10.81 -6.02
N GLY A 150 21.74 9.58 -5.75
CA GLY A 150 22.65 8.42 -5.65
C GLY A 150 22.45 7.26 -6.63
N VAL A 151 21.29 7.16 -7.30
CA VAL A 151 21.02 6.10 -8.29
C VAL A 151 20.14 6.71 -9.39
N PRO A 152 20.49 6.61 -10.68
CA PRO A 152 19.58 6.97 -11.76
C PRO A 152 18.32 6.13 -11.61
N ASP A 153 17.15 6.76 -11.55
CA ASP A 153 15.91 6.02 -11.63
C ASP A 153 15.91 5.33 -13.01
N GLU A 154 16.09 4.00 -13.04
CA GLU A 154 15.63 3.26 -14.22
C GLU A 154 14.16 3.64 -14.40
N ASP A 155 13.74 3.89 -15.65
CA ASP A 155 12.39 4.33 -15.96
C ASP A 155 11.40 3.48 -15.16
N PHE A 156 10.52 4.10 -14.37
CA PHE A 156 9.48 3.45 -13.57
C PHE A 156 8.83 2.28 -14.34
N VAL A 157 8.65 2.47 -15.64
CA VAL A 157 8.03 1.52 -16.58
C VAL A 157 8.89 0.26 -16.80
N SER A 158 10.22 0.34 -16.73
CA SER A 158 11.14 -0.79 -16.92
C SER A 158 10.94 -1.88 -15.87
N TYR A 159 10.54 -1.51 -14.65
CA TYR A 159 10.34 -2.45 -13.54
C TYR A 159 9.04 -3.25 -13.65
N VAL A 160 8.07 -2.78 -14.43
CA VAL A 160 6.70 -3.34 -14.46
C VAL A 160 6.70 -4.83 -14.79
N HIS A 161 7.54 -5.26 -15.75
CA HIS A 161 7.67 -6.67 -16.10
C HIS A 161 8.19 -7.51 -14.92
N ASN A 162 9.26 -7.06 -14.27
CA ASN A 162 9.87 -7.75 -13.15
C ASN A 162 8.91 -7.86 -11.96
N TRP A 163 8.06 -6.85 -11.73
CA TRP A 163 7.04 -6.91 -10.69
C TRP A 163 5.93 -7.91 -11.00
N CYS A 164 5.46 -7.95 -12.25
CA CYS A 164 4.46 -8.93 -12.68
C CYS A 164 4.99 -10.37 -12.56
N GLU A 165 6.25 -10.60 -12.95
CA GLU A 165 6.90 -11.91 -12.80
C GLU A 165 7.11 -12.31 -11.34
N ALA A 166 7.43 -11.34 -10.47
CA ALA A 166 7.48 -11.57 -9.03
C ALA A 166 6.09 -11.92 -8.46
N GLY A 167 5.00 -11.50 -9.11
CA GLY A 167 3.62 -11.85 -8.79
C GLY A 167 2.70 -10.68 -8.44
N ALA A 168 3.06 -9.46 -8.83
CA ALA A 168 2.10 -8.35 -8.84
C ALA A 168 0.97 -8.64 -9.84
N ALA A 169 -0.27 -8.49 -9.37
CA ALA A 169 -1.48 -8.68 -10.16
C ALA A 169 -2.06 -7.35 -10.67
N LEU A 170 -1.91 -6.27 -9.88
CA LEU A 170 -2.33 -4.93 -10.24
C LEU A 170 -1.13 -3.98 -10.12
N VAL A 171 -0.95 -3.10 -11.10
CA VAL A 171 0.16 -2.16 -11.17
C VAL A 171 -0.37 -0.75 -11.43
N GLY A 172 0.03 0.20 -10.60
CA GLY A 172 -0.35 1.62 -10.73
C GLY A 172 0.78 2.56 -10.33
N GLY A 173 0.44 3.80 -9.99
CA GLY A 173 1.39 4.81 -9.53
C GLY A 173 0.83 5.62 -8.35
N CYS A 174 1.70 6.08 -7.47
CA CYS A 174 1.37 6.89 -6.31
C CYS A 174 1.99 8.30 -6.46
N CYS A 175 2.59 8.83 -5.39
CA CYS A 175 3.18 10.16 -5.37
C CYS A 175 4.12 10.40 -6.54
N ARG A 176 3.94 11.56 -7.21
CA ARG A 176 4.81 12.06 -8.29
C ARG A 176 4.79 11.23 -9.58
N THR A 177 3.95 10.21 -9.65
CA THR A 177 3.59 9.58 -10.92
C THR A 177 2.59 10.48 -11.67
N THR A 178 2.48 10.27 -12.98
CA THR A 178 1.64 11.10 -13.86
C THR A 178 0.78 10.24 -14.77
N PRO A 179 -0.21 10.81 -15.47
CA PRO A 179 -0.92 10.07 -16.53
C PRO A 179 0.00 9.47 -17.60
N ASN A 180 1.17 10.06 -17.85
CA ASN A 180 2.17 9.47 -18.77
C ASN A 180 2.81 8.22 -18.18
N THR A 181 3.06 8.19 -16.87
CA THR A 181 3.50 6.97 -16.17
C THR A 181 2.47 5.86 -16.33
N ILE A 182 1.19 6.15 -16.10
CA ILE A 182 0.10 5.17 -16.26
C ILE A 182 0.00 4.67 -17.70
N ARG A 183 0.17 5.56 -18.69
CA ARG A 183 0.23 5.18 -20.10
C ARG A 183 1.38 4.23 -20.40
N GLY A 184 2.57 4.51 -19.88
CA GLY A 184 3.73 3.63 -20.02
C GLY A 184 3.51 2.25 -19.39
N ILE A 185 2.93 2.19 -18.18
CA ILE A 185 2.53 0.91 -17.55
C ILE A 185 1.57 0.14 -18.47
N TYR A 186 0.53 0.82 -18.98
CA TYR A 186 -0.45 0.21 -19.86
C TYR A 186 0.18 -0.37 -21.13
N GLU A 187 1.03 0.40 -21.81
CA GLU A 187 1.71 -0.02 -23.05
C GLU A 187 2.61 -1.24 -22.81
N THR A 188 3.39 -1.24 -21.71
CA THR A 188 4.25 -2.34 -21.30
C THR A 188 3.45 -3.62 -21.01
N LEU A 189 2.33 -3.51 -20.28
CA LEU A 189 1.49 -4.67 -19.97
C LEU A 189 0.76 -5.21 -21.21
N ARG A 190 0.31 -4.33 -22.11
CA ARG A 190 -0.38 -4.71 -23.35
C ARG A 190 0.56 -5.38 -24.35
N GLY A 191 1.81 -4.92 -24.44
CA GLY A 191 2.85 -5.52 -25.27
C GLY A 191 3.13 -6.98 -24.88
N LYS A 192 3.03 -7.31 -23.58
CA LYS A 192 3.14 -8.70 -23.10
C LYS A 192 1.98 -9.58 -23.55
N THR A 193 0.76 -9.05 -23.59
CA THR A 193 -0.43 -9.80 -24.05
C THR A 193 -0.37 -10.13 -25.54
N ALA A 194 0.27 -9.28 -26.34
CA ALA A 194 0.45 -9.51 -27.78
C ALA A 194 1.50 -10.58 -28.10
N ASN A 195 2.50 -10.77 -27.25
CA ASN A 195 3.59 -11.75 -27.43
C ASN A 195 3.29 -13.14 -26.83
N LEU A 196 2.11 -13.33 -26.24
CA LEU A 196 1.65 -14.59 -25.65
C LEU A 196 0.53 -15.27 -26.47
N ASN A 197 0.24 -14.75 -27.68
CA ASN A 197 -0.72 -15.32 -28.63
C ASN A 197 0.01 -15.93 -29.84
#